data_AF-A0A951AFI4-F1
#
_entry.id   AF-A0A951AFI4-F1
#
_cell.length_a   1.000
_cell.length_b   1.000
_cell.length_c   1.000
_cell.angle_alpha   90.00
_cell.angle_beta   90.00
_cell.angle_gamma   90.00
#
_symmetry.space_group_name_H-M   'P 1'
#
loop_
_entity.id
_entity.type
_entity.pdbx_description
1 polymer ?
#
loop_
_entity_poly.entity_id
_entity_poly.type
_entity_poly.pdbx_seq_one_letter_code
_entity_poly.pdbx_strand_id
1 'polypeptide(L)' 'MKTGKPISTEEFLRFVKGSATNWSPAEQTKLGAAITALRPALERLRATFPKKITFVKTTGAEKGHAF' A
#
# COMPACT_ATOMS: atom_id res chain seq x y z
N MET A 1 -21.76 -0.50 -9.78
CA MET A 1 -22.51 0.28 -8.76
C MET A 1 -22.09 -0.18 -7.37
N LYS A 2 -21.77 0.76 -6.46
CA LYS A 2 -21.55 0.43 -5.04
C LYS A 2 -22.93 0.15 -4.40
N THR A 3 -23.04 -0.91 -3.61
CA THR A 3 -24.30 -1.26 -2.92
C THR A 3 -24.09 -1.21 -1.42
N GLY A 4 -25.08 -0.72 -0.67
CA GLY A 4 -25.03 -0.56 0.79
C GLY A 4 -25.36 -1.84 1.56
N LYS A 5 -25.00 -3.02 1.02
CA LYS A 5 -25.26 -4.28 1.69
C LYS A 5 -24.17 -4.56 2.75
N PRO A 6 -24.51 -5.12 3.91
CA PRO A 6 -23.51 -5.60 4.86
C PRO A 6 -22.66 -6.69 4.19
N ILE A 7 -21.34 -6.60 4.38
CA ILE A 7 -20.35 -7.54 3.84
C ILE A 7 -19.88 -8.43 5.00
N SER A 8 -19.86 -9.75 4.78
CA SER A 8 -19.30 -10.69 5.76
C SER A 8 -17.78 -10.56 5.89
N THR A 9 -17.21 -11.01 7.01
CA THR A 9 -15.76 -11.06 7.19
C THR A 9 -15.09 -11.94 6.13
N GLU A 10 -15.73 -13.04 5.74
CA GLU A 10 -15.24 -13.98 4.73
C GLU A 10 -15.16 -13.33 3.34
N GLU A 11 -16.20 -12.59 2.95
CA GLU A 11 -16.22 -11.84 1.69
C GLU A 11 -15.15 -10.75 1.66
N PHE A 12 -15.00 -10.01 2.77
CA PHE A 12 -13.96 -9.01 2.91
C PHE A 12 -12.55 -9.61 2.80
N LEU A 13 -12.28 -10.71 3.52
CA LEU A 13 -10.98 -11.37 3.48
C LEU A 13 -10.67 -11.95 2.09
N ARG A 14 -11.67 -12.52 1.41
CA ARG A 14 -11.51 -13.02 0.04
C ARG A 14 -11.12 -11.90 -0.93
N PHE A 15 -11.78 -10.76 -0.80
CA PHE A 15 -11.51 -9.57 -1.60
C PHE A 15 -10.08 -9.02 -1.37
N VAL A 16 -9.70 -8.82 -0.11
CA VAL A 16 -8.38 -8.26 0.24
C VAL A 16 -7.24 -9.21 -0.14
N LYS A 17 -7.41 -10.53 0.02
CA LYS A 17 -6.40 -11.52 -0.39
C LYS A 17 -6.07 -11.44 -1.89
N GLY A 18 -7.06 -11.17 -2.74
CA GLY A 18 -6.84 -11.01 -4.18
C GLY A 18 -6.26 -9.65 -4.59
N SER A 19 -6.18 -8.70 -3.66
CA SER A 19 -5.74 -7.33 -3.95
C SER A 19 -4.24 -7.14 -3.78
N ALA A 20 -3.58 -7.95 -2.94
CA ALA A 20 -2.14 -7.86 -2.74
C ALA A 20 -1.39 -8.45 -3.94
N THR A 21 -0.36 -7.75 -4.40
CA THR A 21 0.50 -8.21 -5.51
C THR A 21 1.95 -8.26 -5.07
N ASN A 22 2.72 -9.13 -5.72
CA ASN A 22 4.14 -9.26 -5.44
C ASN A 22 4.91 -8.05 -6.02
N TRP A 23 5.87 -7.58 -5.24
CA TRP A 23 6.87 -6.63 -5.71
C TRP A 23 7.91 -7.38 -6.55
N SER A 24 8.13 -6.95 -7.79
CA SER A 24 9.27 -7.43 -8.56
C SER A 24 10.60 -6.87 -8.02
N PRO A 25 11.74 -7.54 -8.26
CA PRO A 25 13.05 -7.03 -7.81
C PRO A 25 13.35 -5.61 -8.30
N ALA A 26 13.00 -5.28 -9.55
CA ALA A 26 13.20 -3.94 -10.11
C ALA A 26 12.38 -2.87 -9.39
N GLU A 27 11.13 -3.18 -9.03
CA GLU A 27 10.28 -2.26 -8.27
C GLU A 27 10.79 -2.06 -6.84
N GLN A 28 11.28 -3.12 -6.18
CA GLN A 28 11.88 -3.01 -4.85
C GLN A 28 13.10 -2.08 -4.87
N THR A 29 13.97 -2.23 -5.87
CA THR A 29 15.13 -1.34 -6.07
C THR A 29 14.69 0.11 -6.27
N LYS A 30 13.69 0.34 -7.12
CA LYS A 30 13.15 1.70 -7.37
C LYS A 30 12.55 2.32 -6.12
N LEU A 31 11.77 1.55 -5.36
CA LEU A 31 11.17 2.00 -4.10
C LEU A 31 12.24 2.33 -3.06
N GLY A 32 13.27 1.48 -2.93
CA GLY A 32 14.40 1.72 -2.04
C GLY A 32 15.17 3.01 -2.37
N ALA A 33 15.40 3.28 -3.66
CA ALA A 33 16.01 4.53 -4.11
C ALA A 33 15.15 5.75 -3.76
N ALA A 34 13.84 5.68 -3.98
CA ALA A 34 12.92 6.77 -3.63
C ALA A 34 12.89 7.06 -2.12
N ILE A 35 12.85 6.02 -1.28
CA ILE A 35 12.90 6.17 0.18
C ILE A 35 14.23 6.80 0.61
N THR A 36 15.34 6.35 0.03
CA THR A 36 16.68 6.89 0.30
C THR A 36 16.75 8.38 -0.02
N ALA A 37 16.17 8.80 -1.15
CA ALA A 37 16.12 10.21 -1.55
C ALA A 37 15.23 11.06 -0.64
N LEU A 38 14.17 10.49 -0.06
CA LEU A 38 13.26 11.19 0.86
C LEU A 38 13.83 11.35 2.28
N ARG A 39 14.73 10.47 2.71
CA ARG A 39 15.26 10.44 4.08
C ARG A 39 15.75 11.81 4.60
N PRO A 40 16.54 12.60 3.85
CA PRO A 40 16.98 13.91 4.34
C PRO A 40 15.84 14.90 4.60
N ALA A 41 14.75 14.83 3.82
CA ALA A 41 13.59 15.68 4.03
C ALA A 41 12.80 15.23 5.28
N LEU A 42 12.66 13.92 5.48
CA LEU A 42 12.00 13.36 6.66
C LEU A 42 12.75 13.69 7.95
N GLU A 43 14.08 13.60 7.96
CA GLU A 43 14.91 13.94 9.12
C GLU A 43 14.76 15.42 9.54
N ARG A 44 14.54 16.33 8.58
CA ARG A 44 14.31 17.75 8.88
C ARG A 44 12.99 18.02 9.60
N LEU A 45 11.99 17.14 9.47
CA LEU A 45 10.68 17.33 10.12
C LEU A 45 10.75 17.20 11.64
N ARG A 46 11.87 16.70 12.20
CA ARG A 46 12.06 16.48 13.66
C ARG A 46 10.89 15.72 14.30
N ALA A 47 10.22 14.89 13.53
CA ALA A 47 9.08 14.09 13.96
C ALA A 47 9.55 12.71 14.44
N THR A 48 8.82 12.11 15.38
CA THR A 48 9.05 10.73 15.76
C THR A 48 8.43 9.80 14.71
N PHE A 49 9.27 9.06 13.99
CA PHE A 49 8.82 8.07 13.02
C PHE A 49 8.84 6.65 13.62
N PRO A 50 7.94 5.76 13.16
CA PRO A 50 8.02 4.35 13.51
C PRO A 50 9.32 3.74 12.99
N LYS A 51 9.91 2.83 13.77
CA LYS A 51 11.18 2.15 13.40
C LYS A 51 11.05 1.24 12.18
N LYS A 52 9.83 0.80 11.85
CA LYS A 52 9.55 -0.12 10.76
C LYS A 52 8.31 0.34 10.02
N ILE A 53 8.41 0.42 8.69
CA ILE A 53 7.31 0.71 7.78
C ILE A 53 7.22 -0.44 6.79
N THR A 54 6.01 -0.98 6.61
CA THR A 54 5.75 -2.05 5.64
C THR A 54 5.05 -1.44 4.43
N PHE A 55 5.57 -1.69 3.23
CA PHE A 55 4.95 -1.27 1.98
C PHE A 55 4.22 -2.45 1.33
N VAL A 56 2.91 -2.32 1.15
CA VAL A 56 2.06 -3.31 0.50
C VAL A 56 1.66 -2.80 -0.88
N LYS A 57 1.92 -3.59 -1.93
CA LYS A 57 1.47 -3.28 -3.30
C LYS A 57 0.07 -3.86 -3.51
N THR A 58 -0.87 -3.03 -3.91
CA THR A 58 -2.23 -3.46 -4.25
C THR A 58 -2.51 -3.32 -5.76
N THR A 59 -3.53 -4.03 -6.25
CA THR A 59 -4.00 -3.90 -7.65
C THR A 59 -4.70 -2.56 -7.92
N GLY A 60 -5.14 -1.85 -6.88
CA GLY A 60 -5.93 -0.62 -7.02
C GLY A 60 -7.42 -0.86 -7.26
N ALA A 61 -7.85 -2.12 -7.46
CA ALA A 61 -9.25 -2.48 -7.66
C ALA A 61 -10.12 -2.15 -6.44
N GLU A 62 -9.52 -2.10 -5.24
CA GLU A 62 -10.15 -1.67 -3.99
C GLU A 62 -10.64 -0.22 -4.02
N LYS A 63 -10.09 0.62 -4.89
CA LYS A 63 -10.52 2.02 -5.04
C LYS A 63 -11.78 2.18 -5.91
N GLY A 64 -12.32 1.07 -6.44
CA GLY A 64 -13.63 1.04 -7.10
C GLY A 64 -13.63 1.52 -8.54
N HIS A 65 -12.56 1.26 -9.32
CA HIS A 65 -12.44 1.68 -10.72
C HIS A 65 -12.77 3.15 -10.95
N ALA A 66 -12.24 4.05 -10.12
CA ALA A 66 -12.33 5.49 -10.36
C ALA A 66 -11.33 5.91 -11.46
N PHE A 67 -11.57 5.44 -12.69
CA PHE A 67 -11.00 5.94 -13.93
C PHE A 67 -12.08 5.84 -15.02
#